data_AF-A0A7Y2UNJ9-F1
#
_entry.id   AF-A0A7Y2UNJ9-F1
#
_cell.length_a   1.000
_cell.length_b   1.000
_cell.length_c   1.000
_cell.angle_alpha   90.00
_cell.angle_beta   90.00
_cell.angle_gamma   90.00
#
_symmetry.space_group_name_H-M   'P 1'
#
loop_
_entity.id
_entity.type
_entity.pdbx_description
1 polymer ?
#
loop_
_entity_poly.entity_id
_entity_poly.type
_entity_poly.pdbx_seq_one_letter_code
_entity_poly.pdbx_strand_id
1 'polypeptide(L)'
;MNFTQSSLEEHLIKDEPFYLPVGDEIEIGVATYERKLPLLLKGPTGCGKTRFMQYLAWKLARPLITVSCHDDLSTSDLVGRYLVKGDETIWVDGPLTRAVRA
;
A
#
# COMPACT_ATOMS: atom_id res chain seq x y z
N MET A 1 17.32 -5.41 20.11
CA MET A 1 16.04 -5.09 19.43
C MET A 1 16.08 -5.70 18.04
N ASN A 2 15.22 -6.67 17.75
CA ASN A 2 15.11 -7.26 16.42
C ASN A 2 14.28 -6.31 15.54
N PHE A 3 14.84 -5.86 14.42
CA PHE A 3 14.04 -5.33 13.32
C PHE A 3 13.31 -6.53 12.70
N THR A 4 12.27 -7.01 13.36
CA THR A 4 11.33 -7.95 12.76
C THR A 4 10.73 -7.24 11.56
N GLN A 5 11.01 -7.74 10.36
CA GLN A 5 10.24 -7.37 9.17
C GLN A 5 8.77 -7.57 9.52
N SER A 6 8.00 -6.48 9.56
CA SER A 6 6.55 -6.53 9.72
C SER A 6 6.00 -7.45 8.63
N SER A 7 5.25 -8.47 9.03
CA SER A 7 4.63 -9.40 8.10
C SER A 7 3.61 -8.64 7.23
N LEU A 8 3.49 -8.99 5.95
CA LEU A 8 2.49 -8.36 5.06
C LEU A 8 1.06 -8.52 5.57
N GLU A 9 0.82 -9.54 6.40
CA GLU A 9 -0.45 -9.80 7.06
C GLU A 9 -0.90 -8.65 7.98
N GLU A 10 0.03 -7.88 8.53
CA GLU A 10 -0.28 -6.69 9.34
C GLU A 10 -0.93 -5.57 8.51
N HIS A 11 -0.77 -5.60 7.18
CA HIS A 11 -1.37 -4.65 6.26
C HIS A 11 -2.71 -5.13 5.68
N LEU A 12 -3.22 -6.29 6.12
CA LEU A 12 -4.56 -6.75 5.76
C LEU A 12 -5.63 -5.97 6.53
N ILE A 13 -6.62 -5.46 5.81
CA ILE A 13 -7.82 -4.89 6.39
C ILE A 13 -8.78 -6.04 6.66
N LYS A 14 -9.07 -6.30 7.93
CA LYS A 14 -9.90 -7.46 8.36
C LYS A 14 -11.38 -7.14 8.33
N ASP A 15 -11.75 -5.98 8.87
CA ASP A 15 -13.13 -5.54 8.96
C ASP A 15 -13.52 -4.72 7.73
N GLU A 16 -14.75 -4.90 7.25
CA GLU A 16 -15.27 -4.16 6.11
C GLU A 16 -15.26 -2.66 6.40
N PRO A 17 -14.47 -1.85 5.67
CA PRO A 17 -14.49 -0.42 5.86
C PRO A 17 -15.74 0.13 5.16
N PHE A 18 -16.59 0.87 5.88
CA PHE A 18 -17.70 1.61 5.26
C PHE A 18 -17.26 2.41 4.04
N TYR A 19 -17.86 2.14 2.89
CA TYR A 19 -17.66 2.87 1.64
C TYR A 19 -18.99 2.90 0.88
N LEU A 20 -19.39 4.08 0.40
CA LEU A 20 -20.61 4.26 -0.39
C LEU A 20 -20.22 4.45 -1.85
N PRO A 21 -20.58 3.52 -2.75
CA PRO A 21 -20.29 3.65 -4.17
C PRO A 21 -21.11 4.79 -4.79
N VAL A 22 -20.51 5.55 -5.71
CA VAL A 22 -21.18 6.64 -6.43
C VAL A 22 -21.40 6.35 -7.91
N GLY A 23 -20.72 5.33 -8.45
CA GLY A 23 -20.85 4.85 -9.81
C GLY A 23 -20.35 3.42 -9.95
N ASP A 24 -19.61 3.16 -11.02
CA ASP A 24 -19.04 1.85 -11.39
C ASP A 24 -17.61 1.64 -10.87
N GLU A 25 -17.12 2.48 -9.96
CA GLU A 25 -15.71 2.48 -9.57
C GLU A 25 -15.26 1.17 -8.88
N ILE A 26 -16.17 0.44 -8.20
CA ILE A 26 -15.84 -0.86 -7.63
C ILE A 26 -15.61 -1.89 -8.74
N GLU A 27 -16.48 -1.92 -9.75
CA GLU A 27 -16.35 -2.85 -10.89
C GLU A 27 -15.05 -2.57 -11.65
N ILE A 28 -14.78 -1.29 -11.95
CA ILE A 28 -13.53 -0.86 -12.57
C ILE A 28 -12.32 -1.23 -11.71
N GLY A 29 -12.39 -1.01 -10.39
CA GLY A 29 -11.30 -1.33 -9.46
C GLY A 29 -10.98 -2.83 -9.43
N VAL A 30 -11.99 -3.69 -9.42
CA VAL A 30 -11.81 -5.14 -9.50
C VAL A 30 -11.23 -5.55 -10.85
N ALA A 31 -11.80 -5.05 -11.96
CA ALA A 31 -11.34 -5.39 -13.30
C ALA A 31 -9.89 -4.95 -13.58
N THR A 32 -9.48 -3.78 -13.07
CA THR A 32 -8.09 -3.30 -13.19
C THR A 32 -7.12 -4.17 -12.39
N TYR A 33 -7.49 -4.61 -11.20
CA TYR A 33 -6.69 -5.57 -10.42
C TYR A 33 -6.51 -6.90 -11.16
N GLU A 34 -7.60 -7.49 -11.66
CA GLU A 34 -7.56 -8.77 -12.40
C GLU A 34 -6.67 -8.69 -13.64
N ARG A 35 -6.69 -7.55 -14.33
CA ARG A 35 -5.87 -7.29 -15.53
C ARG A 35 -4.47 -6.76 -15.23
N LYS A 36 -4.11 -6.60 -13.95
CA LYS A 36 -2.83 -6.04 -13.50
C LYS A 36 -2.53 -4.67 -14.08
N LEU A 37 -3.56 -3.84 -14.24
CA LEU A 37 -3.45 -2.48 -14.75
C LEU A 37 -3.26 -1.49 -13.58
N PRO A 38 -2.33 -0.53 -13.70
CA PRO A 38 -2.21 0.56 -12.73
C PRO A 38 -3.49 1.40 -12.67
N LEU A 39 -3.91 1.77 -11.46
CA LEU A 39 -5.09 2.61 -11.22
C LEU A 39 -4.66 3.99 -10.69
N LEU A 40 -5.14 5.06 -11.32
CA LEU A 40 -4.96 6.44 -10.85
C LEU A 40 -6.31 7.02 -10.44
N LEU A 41 -6.42 7.46 -9.19
CA LEU A 41 -7.63 8.09 -8.67
C LEU A 41 -7.51 9.61 -8.67
N LYS A 42 -8.44 10.29 -9.33
CA LYS A 42 -8.50 11.76 -9.40
C LYS A 42 -9.78 12.28 -8.75
N GLY A 43 -9.68 13.39 -8.03
CA GLY A 43 -10.82 14.08 -7.41
C GLY A 43 -10.37 15.05 -6.32
N PRO A 44 -11.26 15.91 -5.80
CA PRO A 44 -10.92 16.89 -4.75
C PRO A 44 -10.53 16.20 -3.43
N THR A 45 -9.88 16.94 -2.53
CA THR A 45 -9.58 16.43 -1.19
C THR A 45 -10.87 16.08 -0.44
N GLY A 46 -10.85 14.99 0.34
CA GLY A 46 -12.01 14.57 1.14
C GLY A 46 -13.12 13.81 0.39
N CYS A 47 -13.01 13.57 -0.92
CA CYS A 47 -14.04 12.85 -1.68
C CYS A 47 -14.00 11.30 -1.56
N GLY A 48 -13.26 10.76 -0.58
CA GLY A 48 -13.25 9.31 -0.32
C GLY A 48 -12.23 8.45 -1.07
N LYS A 49 -11.29 9.01 -1.85
CA LYS A 49 -10.29 8.23 -2.63
C LYS A 49 -9.51 7.20 -1.78
N THR A 50 -8.96 7.63 -0.64
CA THR A 50 -8.24 6.73 0.26
C THR A 50 -9.16 5.65 0.83
N ARG A 51 -10.42 6.01 1.13
CA ARG A 51 -11.42 5.07 1.65
C ARG A 51 -11.84 4.04 0.60
N PHE A 52 -11.95 4.45 -0.66
CA PHE A 52 -12.17 3.53 -1.78
C PHE A 52 -11.03 2.50 -1.89
N MET A 53 -9.76 2.92 -1.82
CA MET A 53 -8.63 1.98 -1.85
C MET A 53 -8.63 1.02 -0.66
N GLN A 54 -9.00 1.48 0.55
CA GLN A 54 -9.19 0.62 1.71
C GLN A 54 -10.29 -0.43 1.49
N TYR A 55 -11.43 0.00 0.95
CA TYR A 55 -12.54 -0.89 0.61
C TYR A 55 -12.15 -1.91 -0.47
N LEU A 56 -11.49 -1.46 -1.53
CA LEU A 56 -11.05 -2.35 -2.61
C LEU A 56 -10.02 -3.37 -2.11
N ALA A 57 -9.06 -2.96 -1.28
CA ALA A 57 -8.08 -3.86 -0.69
C ALA A 57 -8.72 -4.91 0.22
N TRP A 58 -9.68 -4.51 1.07
CA TRP A 58 -10.49 -5.44 1.87
C TRP A 58 -11.26 -6.42 0.98
N LYS A 59 -11.98 -5.91 -0.03
CA LYS A 59 -12.81 -6.71 -0.96
C LYS A 59 -11.99 -7.76 -1.71
N LEU A 60 -10.75 -7.41 -2.07
CA LEU A 60 -9.81 -8.29 -2.78
C LEU A 60 -8.97 -9.17 -1.84
N ALA A 61 -9.15 -9.04 -0.51
CA ALA A 61 -8.33 -9.68 0.51
C ALA A 61 -6.81 -9.48 0.28
N ARG A 62 -6.42 -8.25 -0.07
CA ARG A 62 -5.01 -7.88 -0.33
C ARG A 62 -4.48 -6.92 0.73
N PRO A 63 -3.19 -7.05 1.10
CA PRO A 63 -2.55 -6.09 1.98
C PRO A 63 -2.48 -4.71 1.31
N LEU A 64 -2.78 -3.65 2.07
CA LEU A 64 -2.69 -2.27 1.61
C LEU A 64 -1.52 -1.55 2.28
N ILE A 65 -0.43 -1.38 1.53
CA ILE A 65 0.70 -0.54 1.96
C ILE A 65 0.46 0.88 1.47
N THR A 66 0.32 1.82 2.41
CA THR A 66 0.13 3.25 2.10
C THR A 66 1.43 4.00 2.35
N VAL A 67 1.84 4.82 1.38
CA VAL A 67 2.98 5.73 1.52
C VAL A 67 2.49 7.17 1.37
N SER A 68 2.80 8.02 2.35
CA SER A 68 2.51 9.45 2.30
C SER A 68 3.61 10.18 1.53
N CYS A 69 3.31 10.58 0.30
CA CYS A 69 4.24 11.35 -0.52
C CYS A 69 4.34 12.81 -0.06
N HIS A 70 5.57 13.32 -0.03
CA HIS A 70 5.94 14.68 0.35
C HIS A 70 7.28 15.02 -0.33
N ASP A 71 7.69 16.29 -0.32
CA ASP A 71 8.83 16.77 -1.12
C ASP A 71 10.18 16.19 -0.68
N ASP A 72 10.33 15.82 0.59
CA ASP A 72 11.54 15.19 1.12
C ASP A 72 11.57 13.66 0.93
N LEU A 73 10.53 13.06 0.34
CA LEU A 73 10.47 11.62 0.11
C LEU A 73 11.51 11.20 -0.94
N SER A 74 12.45 10.33 -0.55
CA SER A 74 13.49 9.84 -1.45
C SER A 74 13.18 8.45 -2.01
N THR A 75 13.85 8.07 -3.10
CA THR A 75 13.79 6.70 -3.65
C THR A 75 14.21 5.65 -2.63
N SER A 76 15.18 5.97 -1.76
CA SER A 76 15.67 5.05 -0.73
C SER A 76 14.61 4.73 0.32
N ASP A 77 13.67 5.66 0.57
CA ASP A 77 12.55 5.43 1.48
C ASP A 77 11.52 4.47 0.90
N LEU A 78 11.38 4.40 -0.43
CA LEU A 78 10.47 3.49 -1.12
C LEU A 78 11.08 2.12 -1.34
N VAL A 79 12.31 2.08 -1.87
CA VAL A 79 12.99 0.85 -2.28
C VAL A 79 13.63 0.14 -1.08
N GLY A 80 14.22 0.89 -0.16
CA GLY A 80 15.00 0.35 0.95
C GLY A 80 16.39 0.96 1.01
N ARG A 81 17.08 0.63 2.11
CA ARG A 81 18.41 1.16 2.42
C ARG A 81 19.21 0.19 3.28
N TYR A 82 20.53 0.33 3.22
CA TYR A 82 21.42 -0.34 4.16
C TYR A 82 21.40 0.37 5.51
N LEU A 83 21.28 -0.39 6.60
CA LEU A 83 21.38 0.08 7.98
C LEU A 83 22.54 -0.62 8.68
N VAL A 84 23.20 0.09 9.59
CA VAL A 84 24.25 -0.49 10.45
C VAL A 84 23.59 -1.08 11.70
N LYS A 85 23.89 -2.34 12.01
CA LYS A 85 23.42 -3.05 13.19
C LYS A 85 24.58 -3.76 13.86
N GLY A 86 25.10 -3.17 14.95
CA GLY A 86 26.35 -3.64 15.56
C GLY A 86 27.50 -3.47 14.58
N ASP A 87 28.24 -4.55 14.33
CA ASP A 87 29.38 -4.58 13.41
C ASP A 87 29.00 -5.00 11.97
N GLU A 88 27.70 -5.12 11.67
CA GLU A 88 27.20 -5.55 10.36
C GLU A 88 26.40 -4.46 9.63
N THR A 89 26.46 -4.49 8.30
CA THR A 89 25.61 -3.67 7.42
C THR A 89 24.54 -4.54 6.80
N ILE A 90 23.27 -4.26 7.09
CA ILE A 90 22.13 -5.07 6.66
C ILE A 90 21.23 -4.30 5.70
N TRP A 91 20.74 -4.95 4.66
CA TRP A 91 19.73 -4.37 3.78
C TRP A 91 18.36 -4.43 4.43
N VAL A 92 17.60 -3.34 4.37
CA VAL A 92 16.22 -3.27 4.83
C VAL A 92 15.33 -2.78 3.69
N ASP A 93 14.41 -3.64 3.25
CA ASP A 93 13.43 -3.33 2.21
C ASP A 93 12.52 -2.17 2.63
N GLY A 94 12.29 -1.23 1.71
CA GLY A 94 11.27 -0.19 1.83
C GLY A 94 9.85 -0.71 1.56
N PRO A 95 8.81 0.10 1.80
CA PRO A 95 7.41 -0.29 1.64
C PRO A 95 7.06 -0.74 0.22
N LEU A 96 7.63 -0.11 -0.82
CA LEU A 96 7.38 -0.50 -2.21
C LEU A 96 8.00 -1.86 -2.52
N THR A 97 9.25 -2.09 -2.12
CA THR A 97 9.91 -3.40 -2.33
C THR A 97 9.19 -4.52 -1.61
N ARG A 98 8.70 -4.27 -0.38
CA ARG A 98 7.87 -5.23 0.34
C ARG A 98 6.56 -5.56 -0.39
N ALA A 99 5.89 -4.55 -0.96
CA ALA A 99 4.66 -4.76 -1.73
C ALA A 99 4.87 -5.61 -3.00
N VAL A 100 5.99 -5.41 -3.70
CA VAL A 100 6.29 -6.08 -4.98
C VAL A 100 6.69 -7.55 -4.80
N ARG A 101 7.28 -7.92 -3.65
CA ARG A 101 7.70 -9.30 -3.37
C ARG A 101 6.54 -10.23 -2.93
N ALA A 102 5.35 -9.67 -2.74
CA ALA A 102 4.13 -10.32 -2.22
C ALA A 102 3.26 -11.01 -3.28
#